data_AF-A0A542DRL1-F1
#
_entry.id   AF-A0A542DRL1-F1
#
_cell.length_a   1.000
_cell.length_b   1.000
_cell.length_c   1.000
_cell.angle_alpha   90.00
_cell.angle_beta   90.00
_cell.angle_gamma   90.00
#
_symmetry.space_group_name_H-M   'P 1'
#
loop_
_entity.id
_entity.type
_entity.pdbx_description
1 polymer ?
#
loop_
_entity_poly.entity_id
_entity_poly.type
_entity_poly.pdbx_seq_one_letter_code
_entity_poly.pdbx_strand_id
1 'polypeptide(L)' 'MPRNRRGSNDFRYTGADRCTGCQQRAVIPSEVDADRFVAKAEGRLRKQRCPHGNGWHLINPEYQRHRRARR' A
#
# COMPACT_ATOMS: atom_id res chain seq x y z
N MET A 1 32.70 14.82 -1.29
CA MET A 1 32.65 13.34 -1.40
C MET A 1 31.19 12.87 -1.42
N PRO A 2 30.56 12.57 -2.59
CA PRO A 2 29.20 12.03 -2.61
C PRO A 2 29.25 10.51 -2.38
N ARG A 3 28.80 10.06 -1.20
CA ARG A 3 28.63 8.63 -0.90
C ARG A 3 27.37 8.11 -1.57
N ASN A 4 27.54 7.60 -2.79
CA ASN A 4 26.51 6.94 -3.58
C ASN A 4 26.24 5.53 -3.02
N ARG A 5 25.37 5.39 -2.01
CA ARG A 5 24.96 4.10 -1.44
C ARG A 5 23.77 3.56 -2.25
N ARG A 6 24.06 2.69 -3.22
CA ARG A 6 23.08 1.89 -3.97
C ARG A 6 22.50 0.77 -3.09
N GLY A 7 21.21 0.49 -3.26
CA GLY A 7 20.43 -0.61 -2.65
C GLY A 7 19.52 -0.08 -1.53
N SER A 8 18.19 -0.09 -1.63
CA SER A 8 17.31 -1.07 -2.26
C SER A 8 15.99 -0.42 -2.65
N ASN A 9 15.55 -0.63 -3.89
CA ASN A 9 14.16 -0.60 -4.37
C ASN A 9 13.18 0.20 -3.48
N ASP A 10 13.30 1.53 -3.45
CA ASP A 10 12.33 2.38 -2.77
C ASP A 10 11.08 2.40 -3.63
N PHE A 11 10.20 1.41 -3.44
CA PHE A 11 8.89 1.43 -4.06
C PHE A 11 8.19 2.71 -3.63
N ARG A 12 8.22 3.72 -4.50
CA ARG A 12 7.58 5.01 -4.25
C ARG A 12 6.09 4.82 -4.36
N TYR A 13 5.46 4.76 -3.21
CA TYR A 13 4.00 4.70 -3.08
C TYR A 13 3.29 5.79 -3.92
N THR A 14 3.91 6.96 -4.09
CA THR A 14 3.39 8.08 -4.90
C THR A 14 3.35 7.83 -6.41
N GLY A 15 4.20 6.93 -6.93
CA GLY A 15 4.24 6.54 -8.35
C GLY A 15 3.64 5.15 -8.61
N ALA A 16 3.04 4.54 -7.60
CA ALA A 16 2.40 3.24 -7.72
C ALA A 16 1.23 3.30 -8.71
N ASP A 17 1.10 2.26 -9.54
CA ASP A 17 -0.05 2.09 -10.41
C ASP A 17 -1.34 2.08 -9.57
N ARG A 18 -2.43 2.63 -10.11
CA ARG A 18 -3.70 2.77 -9.37
C ARG A 18 -4.76 1.92 -10.03
N CYS A 19 -5.29 0.97 -9.28
CA CYS A 19 -6.38 0.15 -9.78
C CYS A 19 -7.67 0.98 -9.83
N THR A 20 -8.16 1.22 -11.04
CA THR A 20 -9.44 1.90 -11.32
C THR A 20 -10.62 1.15 -10.69
N GLY A 21 -10.64 -0.19 -10.76
CA GLY A 21 -11.67 -1.04 -10.17
C GLY A 21 -11.71 -1.03 -8.63
N CYS A 22 -10.60 -0.66 -7.99
CA CYS A 22 -10.49 -0.54 -6.53
C CYS A 22 -10.49 0.92 -6.04
N GLN A 23 -11.17 1.83 -6.76
CA GLN A 23 -11.30 3.26 -6.41
C GLN A 23 -9.95 4.00 -6.41
N GLN A 24 -9.13 3.83 -7.46
CA GLN A 24 -7.82 4.48 -7.58
C GLN A 24 -6.84 4.11 -6.46
N ARG A 25 -7.02 2.93 -5.85
CA ARG A 25 -6.10 2.43 -4.82
C ARG A 25 -4.75 2.07 -5.42
N ALA A 26 -3.69 2.50 -4.74
CA ALA A 26 -2.32 2.12 -5.06
C ALA A 26 -2.18 0.59 -5.08
N VAL A 27 -1.64 0.09 -6.17
CA VAL A 27 -1.30 -1.31 -6.43
C VAL A 27 0.20 -1.47 -6.18
N ILE A 28 0.54 -2.39 -5.29
CA ILE A 28 1.90 -2.79 -5.01
C ILE A 28 2.13 -4.11 -5.75
N PRO A 29 2.97 -4.14 -6.79
CA PRO A 29 3.21 -5.36 -7.56
C PRO A 29 3.97 -6.43 -6.75
N SER A 30 4.72 -6.01 -5.74
CA SER A 30 5.57 -6.85 -4.90
C SER A 30 4.97 -7.09 -3.52
N GLU A 31 4.83 -8.36 -3.13
CA GLU A 31 4.35 -8.73 -1.78
C GLU A 31 5.33 -8.26 -0.69
N VAL A 32 6.63 -8.29 -0.97
CA VAL A 32 7.68 -7.86 -0.03
C VAL A 32 7.55 -6.37 0.28
N ASP A 33 7.26 -5.55 -0.73
CA ASP A 33 7.04 -4.12 -0.52
C ASP A 33 5.75 -3.88 0.27
N ALA A 34 4.68 -4.60 -0.04
CA ALA A 34 3.43 -4.53 0.72
C ALA A 34 3.64 -4.93 2.19
N ASP A 35 4.46 -5.94 2.46
CA ASP A 35 4.81 -6.38 3.80
C ASP A 35 5.59 -5.31 4.57
N ARG A 36 6.56 -4.66 3.93
CA ARG A 36 7.30 -3.52 4.53
C ARG A 36 6.37 -2.38 4.94
N PHE A 37 5.36 -2.05 4.13
CA PHE A 37 4.39 -1.03 4.50
C PHE A 37 3.48 -1.47 5.66
N VAL A 38 3.04 -2.72 5.68
CA VAL A 38 2.25 -3.28 6.79
C VAL A 38 3.06 -3.27 8.09
N ALA A 39 4.32 -3.71 8.04
CA ALA A 39 5.23 -3.70 9.17
C ALA A 39 5.50 -2.27 9.67
N LYS A 40 5.76 -1.33 8.76
CA LYS A 40 5.97 0.09 9.11
C LYS A 40 4.71 0.76 9.67
N ALA A 41 3.53 0.28 9.30
CA ALA A 41 2.27 0.82 9.78
C ALA A 41 1.84 0.26 11.14
N GLU A 42 2.66 -0.60 11.77
CA GLU A 42 2.43 -1.13 13.12
C GLU A 42 1.00 -1.69 13.31
N GLY A 43 0.51 -2.45 12.31
CA GLY A 43 -0.82 -3.07 12.34
C GLY A 43 -1.99 -2.17 11.93
N ARG A 44 -1.75 -0.89 11.61
CA ARG A 44 -2.77 0.04 11.08
C ARG A 44 -3.14 -0.24 9.62
N LEU A 45 -2.27 -0.91 8.87
CA LEU A 45 -2.51 -1.30 7.48
C LEU A 45 -2.51 -2.83 7.36
N ARG A 46 -3.34 -3.33 6.46
CA ARG A 46 -3.36 -4.73 6.02
C ARG A 46 -3.09 -4.80 4.52
N LYS A 47 -2.32 -5.79 4.08
CA LYS A 47 -2.19 -6.12 2.66
C LYS A 47 -3.38 -6.97 2.23
N GLN A 48 -3.99 -6.63 1.10
CA GLN A 48 -5.09 -7.37 0.48
C GLN A 48 -4.77 -7.57 -0.99
N ARG A 49 -4.93 -8.78 -1.51
CA ARG A 49 -4.72 -9.04 -2.94
C ARG A 49 -5.80 -8.33 -3.76
N CYS A 50 -5.39 -7.65 -4.84
CA CYS A 50 -6.32 -7.04 -5.78
C CYS A 50 -7.19 -8.12 -6.43
N PRO A 51 -8.53 -8.00 -6.41
CA PRO A 51 -9.42 -8.96 -7.04
C PRO A 51 -9.25 -9.02 -8.57
N HIS A 52 -8.71 -7.96 -9.18
CA HIS A 52 -8.40 -7.91 -10.62
C HIS A 52 -7.03 -8.54 -10.96
N GLY A 53 -6.28 -9.05 -9.98
CA GLY A 53 -4.98 -9.68 -10.22
C GLY A 53 -3.82 -8.70 -10.44
N ASN A 54 -4.04 -7.38 -10.30
CA ASN A 54 -3.03 -6.36 -10.57
C ASN A 54 -1.89 -6.30 -9.53
N GLY A 55 -2.06 -6.92 -8.35
CA GLY A 55 -1.06 -6.93 -7.29
C GLY A 55 -1.67 -6.87 -5.89
N TRP A 56 -1.03 -6.15 -4.97
CA TRP A 56 -1.42 -6.00 -3.57
C TRP A 56 -1.88 -4.57 -3.26
N HIS A 57 -2.98 -4.44 -2.53
CA HIS A 57 -3.46 -3.18 -2.00
C HIS A 57 -3.21 -3.10 -0.50
N LEU A 58 -2.88 -1.90 -0.02
CA LEU A 58 -2.89 -1.61 1.41
C LEU A 58 -4.26 -1.06 1.80
N ILE A 59 -4.92 -1.74 2.73
CA ILE A 59 -6.20 -1.32 3.30
C ILE A 59 -6.00 -0.91 4.75
N ASN A 60 -6.55 0.23 5.14
CA ASN A 60 -6.63 0.62 6.54
C ASN A 60 -8.03 0.23 7.08
N PRO A 61 -8.15 -0.79 7.95
CA PRO A 61 -9.44 -1.18 8.54
C PRO A 61 -10.02 -0.10 9.46
N GLU A 62 -9.18 0.70 10.13
CA GLU A 62 -9.62 1.78 11.02
C GLU A 62 -10.26 2.94 10.24
N TYR A 63 -9.80 3.20 9.02
CA TYR A 63 -10.35 4.27 8.17
C TYR A 63 -11.80 4.00 7.74
N GLN A 64 -12.27 2.74 7.75
CA GLN A 64 -13.68 2.43 7.46
C GLN A 64 -14.62 2.66 8.65
N ARG A 65 -14.10 2.81 9.88
CA ARG A 65 -14.96 3.01 11.07
C ARG A 65 -15.55 4.42 11.19
N HIS A 66 -15.00 5.42 10.49
CA HIS A 66 -15.48 6.80 10.59
C HIS A 66 -16.68 7.15 9.70
N ARG A 67 -17.11 6.26 8.79
CA ARG A 67 -18.33 6.50 7.97
C ARG A 67 -19.64 6.10 8.64
N ARG A 68 -19.60 5.38 9.77
CA ARG A 68 -20.82 4.92 10.48
C ARG A 68 -21.18 5.71 11.74
N ALA A 69 -20.38 6.71 12.14
CA ALA A 69 -20.54 7.42 13.41
C ALA A 69 -21.03 8.89 13.28
N ARG A 70 -21.72 9.23 12.19
CA ARG A 70 -22.45 10.51 12.06
C ARG A 70 -23.90 10.25 11.65
N ARG A 71 -24.66 9.58 12.51
CA ARG A 71 -26.11 9.54 12.41
C ARG A 71 -26.73 9.96 13.73
#